data_AF-A0A934YDA7-F1
#
_entry.id   AF-A0A934YDA7-F1
#
_cell.length_a   1.000
_cell.length_b   1.000
_cell.length_c   1.000
_cell.angle_alpha   90.00
_cell.angle_beta   90.00
_cell.angle_gamma   90.00
#
_symmetry.space_group_name_H-M   'P 1'
#
loop_
_entity.id
_entity.type
_entity.pdbx_description
1 polymer ?
#
loop_
_entity_poly.entity_id
_entity_poly.type
_entity_poly.pdbx_seq_one_letter_code
_entity_poly.pdbx_strand_id
1 'polypeptide(L)'
;MIQKFVDVHPNSNIGEGTIICNFVTIEEDVVIGDNCWIGSGAVIMNGARIGNNVRVFPGAVISAVPQDLKFDGEASNVEIGDNTTIREYVTINRGTSASGTTRIGKNCLVMAYCHVAHDCIVGDNCVLANNVSLAGHIEVGNFVVLGGMAAVHQFVKIGDHVMVGGYSKVRTDVPPFVKAARDPLAYVGINATGLKRRGFDQNRVHHIQDIYRILFVHGSNVKRSIENIENNIIASDDKDYILTFLKDGFHKGQIEFKLAGSKISIGEVFNSVTFAAPYIELIEEMTVQELMDFHHVLRPFKNYDFMIKALKDLPFKGLVQKRIGELSSGMRQRIKLLLAIMTDTSVILLDEPGSNLDEQGKG
;
A
#
# COMPACT_ATOMS: atom_id res chain seq x y z
N MET A 1 -42.31 1.84 -7.54
CA MET A 1 -43.21 0.73 -7.11
C MET A 1 -42.60 0.08 -5.88
N ILE A 2 -43.32 0.06 -4.76
CA ILE A 2 -42.87 -0.60 -3.52
C ILE A 2 -43.59 -1.94 -3.40
N GLN A 3 -42.84 -3.04 -3.27
CA GLN A 3 -43.42 -4.38 -3.16
C GLN A 3 -43.92 -4.69 -1.73
N LYS A 4 -44.54 -5.87 -1.54
CA LYS A 4 -45.06 -6.30 -0.23
C LYS A 4 -43.89 -6.70 0.68
N PHE A 5 -44.04 -6.56 2.00
CA PHE A 5 -43.02 -6.92 3.01
C PHE A 5 -41.73 -6.09 2.93
N VAL A 6 -41.87 -4.77 2.81
CA VAL A 6 -40.75 -3.83 2.99
C VAL A 6 -40.88 -3.13 4.34
N ASP A 7 -39.76 -2.70 4.89
CA ASP A 7 -39.71 -1.79 6.03
C ASP A 7 -39.08 -0.47 5.54
N VAL A 8 -39.93 0.48 5.14
CA VAL A 8 -39.49 1.77 4.61
C VAL A 8 -40.00 2.86 5.54
N HIS A 9 -39.07 3.57 6.17
CA HIS A 9 -39.41 4.64 7.09
C HIS A 9 -40.14 5.78 6.34
N PRO A 10 -41.25 6.32 6.88
CA PRO A 10 -42.07 7.32 6.18
C PRO A 10 -41.36 8.65 5.90
N ASN A 11 -40.31 8.98 6.66
CA ASN A 11 -39.52 10.20 6.46
C ASN A 11 -38.39 10.04 5.42
N SER A 12 -38.16 8.83 4.90
CA SER A 12 -37.21 8.62 3.82
C SER A 12 -37.73 9.25 2.52
N ASN A 13 -36.81 9.74 1.68
CA ASN A 13 -37.15 10.33 0.38
C ASN A 13 -36.78 9.38 -0.74
N ILE A 14 -37.77 8.97 -1.54
CA ILE A 14 -37.60 8.03 -2.65
C ILE A 14 -38.11 8.68 -3.93
N GLY A 15 -37.22 8.80 -4.91
CA GLY A 15 -37.47 9.39 -6.21
C GLY A 15 -38.47 8.61 -7.07
N GLU A 16 -38.94 9.27 -8.12
CA GLU A 16 -39.93 8.75 -9.05
C GLU A 16 -39.36 7.55 -9.83
N GLY A 17 -40.22 6.58 -10.16
CA GLY A 17 -39.82 5.40 -10.93
C GLY A 17 -38.96 4.38 -10.17
N THR A 18 -38.53 4.69 -8.93
CA THR A 18 -37.72 3.78 -8.12
C THR A 18 -38.50 2.54 -7.69
N ILE A 19 -37.86 1.37 -7.81
CA ILE A 19 -38.42 0.06 -7.49
C ILE A 19 -37.74 -0.48 -6.23
N ILE A 20 -38.55 -0.76 -5.21
CA ILE A 20 -38.10 -1.37 -3.96
C ILE A 20 -38.65 -2.80 -3.89
N CYS A 21 -37.76 -3.79 -3.94
CA CYS A 21 -38.11 -5.21 -3.86
C CYS A 21 -38.46 -5.66 -2.43
N ASN A 22 -39.02 -6.86 -2.29
CA ASN A 22 -39.38 -7.45 -1.00
C ASN A 22 -38.20 -7.49 -0.01
N PHE A 23 -38.51 -7.42 1.28
CA PHE A 23 -37.56 -7.57 2.40
C PHE A 23 -36.44 -6.52 2.43
N VAL A 24 -36.62 -5.41 1.72
CA VAL A 24 -35.73 -4.24 1.82
C VAL A 24 -36.06 -3.47 3.10
N THR A 25 -35.02 -3.00 3.79
CA THR A 25 -35.11 -2.07 4.91
C THR A 25 -34.53 -0.72 4.51
N ILE A 26 -35.26 0.37 4.72
CA ILE A 26 -34.83 1.76 4.48
C ILE A 26 -35.12 2.57 5.75
N GLU A 27 -34.07 3.12 6.36
CA GLU A 27 -34.16 3.94 7.58
C GLU A 27 -34.64 5.38 7.32
N GLU A 28 -34.76 6.16 8.39
CA GLU A 28 -35.34 7.51 8.38
C GLU A 28 -34.59 8.52 7.51
N ASP A 29 -33.28 8.67 7.73
CA ASP A 29 -32.45 9.66 7.08
C ASP A 29 -31.83 9.12 5.79
N VAL A 30 -32.69 8.79 4.82
CA VAL A 30 -32.29 8.22 3.53
C VAL A 30 -32.88 9.03 2.37
N VAL A 31 -32.04 9.30 1.38
CA VAL A 31 -32.45 9.87 0.09
C VAL A 31 -32.04 8.92 -1.03
N ILE A 32 -33.00 8.52 -1.85
CA ILE A 32 -32.79 7.71 -3.07
C ILE A 32 -33.37 8.48 -4.25
N GLY A 33 -32.57 8.68 -5.30
CA GLY A 33 -32.99 9.36 -6.52
C GLY A 33 -33.98 8.56 -7.37
N ASP A 34 -34.20 9.06 -8.58
CA ASP A 34 -35.17 8.52 -9.52
C ASP A 34 -34.67 7.26 -10.21
N ASN A 35 -35.60 6.42 -10.65
CA ASN A 35 -35.37 5.25 -11.50
C ASN A 35 -34.35 4.26 -10.93
N CYS A 36 -34.23 4.18 -9.61
CA CYS A 36 -33.37 3.23 -8.94
C CYS A 36 -34.02 1.85 -8.83
N TRP A 37 -33.22 0.82 -8.63
CA TRP A 37 -33.68 -0.52 -8.32
C TRP A 37 -32.97 -1.04 -7.08
N ILE A 38 -33.73 -1.28 -6.01
CA ILE A 38 -33.23 -1.78 -4.72
C ILE A 38 -33.68 -3.22 -4.55
N GLY A 39 -32.73 -4.14 -4.68
CA GLY A 39 -32.93 -5.58 -4.68
C GLY A 39 -33.25 -6.16 -3.30
N SER A 40 -33.83 -7.37 -3.31
CA SER A 40 -34.37 -8.02 -2.12
C SER A 40 -33.35 -8.15 -0.98
N GLY A 41 -33.76 -7.85 0.25
CA GLY A 41 -32.89 -8.00 1.42
C GLY A 41 -31.75 -6.98 1.51
N ALA A 42 -31.72 -5.95 0.66
CA ALA A 42 -30.81 -4.82 0.85
C ALA A 42 -31.22 -3.99 2.06
N VAL A 43 -30.24 -3.44 2.77
CA VAL A 43 -30.44 -2.60 3.96
C VAL A 43 -29.80 -1.24 3.69
N ILE A 44 -30.61 -0.18 3.69
CA ILE A 44 -30.19 1.20 3.46
C ILE A 44 -30.38 1.96 4.76
N MET A 45 -29.27 2.27 5.43
CA MET A 45 -29.26 2.87 6.76
C MET A 45 -29.17 4.40 6.70
N ASN A 46 -29.37 5.05 7.84
CA ASN A 46 -29.30 6.51 8.01
C ASN A 46 -28.00 7.11 7.43
N GLY A 47 -28.12 8.27 6.81
CA GLY A 47 -27.02 9.00 6.14
C GLY A 47 -26.82 8.62 4.67
N ALA A 48 -27.61 7.70 4.11
CA ALA A 48 -27.48 7.33 2.70
C ALA A 48 -28.04 8.42 1.77
N ARG A 49 -27.26 8.80 0.75
CA ARG A 49 -27.59 9.72 -0.34
C ARG A 49 -27.28 9.04 -1.68
N ILE A 50 -28.29 8.42 -2.27
CA ILE A 50 -28.18 7.62 -3.49
C ILE A 50 -28.72 8.44 -4.67
N GLY A 51 -27.93 8.58 -5.73
CA GLY A 51 -28.29 9.29 -6.96
C GLY A 51 -29.33 8.56 -7.82
N ASN A 52 -29.39 8.90 -9.10
CA ASN A 52 -30.39 8.38 -10.03
C ASN A 52 -29.89 7.13 -10.77
N ASN A 53 -30.82 6.27 -11.20
CA ASN A 53 -30.52 5.05 -11.98
C ASN A 53 -29.53 4.10 -11.29
N VAL A 54 -29.47 4.14 -9.95
CA VAL A 54 -28.60 3.26 -9.17
C VAL A 54 -29.25 1.90 -9.02
N ARG A 55 -28.44 0.84 -9.15
CA ARG A 55 -28.90 -0.55 -8.96
C ARG A 55 -28.19 -1.16 -7.76
N VAL A 56 -28.94 -1.42 -6.70
CA VAL A 56 -28.46 -2.09 -5.49
C VAL A 56 -28.97 -3.52 -5.49
N PHE A 57 -28.05 -4.48 -5.47
CA PHE A 57 -28.37 -5.90 -5.55
C PHE A 57 -28.60 -6.54 -4.17
N PRO A 58 -29.17 -7.76 -4.12
CA PRO A 58 -29.57 -8.40 -2.88
C PRO A 58 -28.49 -8.48 -1.80
N GLY A 59 -28.89 -8.24 -0.56
CA GLY A 59 -28.03 -8.36 0.62
C GLY A 59 -26.96 -7.28 0.79
N ALA A 60 -26.93 -6.27 -0.08
CA ALA A 60 -26.04 -5.12 0.12
C ALA A 60 -26.45 -4.30 1.35
N VAL A 61 -25.47 -3.77 2.08
CA VAL A 61 -25.67 -2.92 3.27
C VAL A 61 -24.99 -1.57 3.02
N ILE A 62 -25.79 -0.51 2.98
CA ILE A 62 -25.34 0.84 2.63
C ILE A 62 -25.54 1.77 3.82
N SER A 63 -24.51 2.58 4.11
CA SER A 63 -24.49 3.60 5.17
C SER A 63 -24.48 3.04 6.60
N ALA A 64 -24.05 1.79 6.78
CA ALA A 64 -23.79 1.27 8.11
C ALA A 64 -22.73 2.11 8.85
N VAL A 65 -22.81 2.13 10.18
CA VAL A 65 -21.83 2.82 11.03
C VAL A 65 -20.40 2.36 10.72
N PRO A 66 -19.39 3.24 10.77
CA PRO A 66 -17.98 2.86 10.63
C PRO A 66 -17.58 1.71 11.54
N GLN A 67 -16.65 0.88 11.08
CA GLN A 67 -15.99 -0.14 11.92
C GLN A 67 -14.78 0.43 12.70
N ASP A 68 -14.53 1.73 12.58
CA ASP A 68 -13.52 2.43 13.38
C ASP A 68 -13.99 2.51 14.84
N LEU A 69 -13.17 2.00 15.76
CA LEU A 69 -13.44 2.03 17.20
C LEU A 69 -13.50 3.46 17.77
N LYS A 70 -13.03 4.46 17.01
CA LYS A 70 -13.10 5.88 17.40
C LYS A 70 -14.45 6.53 17.08
N PHE A 71 -15.30 5.87 16.31
CA PHE A 71 -16.62 6.38 15.95
C PHE A 71 -17.51 6.50 17.21
N ASP A 72 -18.07 7.69 17.46
CA ASP A 72 -18.80 8.02 18.70
C ASP A 72 -20.25 8.46 18.42
N GLY A 73 -20.80 8.04 17.28
CA GLY A 73 -22.17 8.37 16.90
C GLY A 73 -22.30 9.71 16.16
N GLU A 74 -21.20 10.32 15.71
CA GLU A 74 -21.25 11.56 14.94
C GLU A 74 -22.07 11.40 13.66
N ALA A 75 -22.68 12.51 13.21
CA ALA A 75 -23.44 12.52 11.96
C ALA A 75 -22.49 12.44 10.76
N SER A 76 -22.75 11.50 9.84
CA SER A 76 -21.98 11.32 8.62
C SER A 76 -22.79 10.59 7.56
N ASN A 77 -22.33 10.64 6.31
CA ASN A 77 -23.10 10.17 5.17
C ASN A 77 -22.35 9.12 4.32
N VAL A 78 -23.13 8.45 3.45
CA VAL A 78 -22.64 7.80 2.24
C VAL A 78 -23.27 8.49 1.03
N GLU A 79 -22.46 8.90 0.07
CA GLU A 79 -22.90 9.44 -1.23
C GLU A 79 -22.61 8.44 -2.35
N ILE A 80 -23.62 8.06 -3.14
CA ILE A 80 -23.47 7.18 -4.32
C ILE A 80 -23.98 7.92 -5.56
N GLY A 81 -23.10 8.08 -6.55
CA GLY A 81 -23.41 8.78 -7.80
C GLY A 81 -24.30 8.00 -8.76
N ASP A 82 -24.83 8.71 -9.75
CA ASP A 82 -25.76 8.19 -10.75
C ASP A 82 -25.21 7.00 -11.54
N ASN A 83 -26.11 6.12 -12.00
CA ASN A 83 -25.81 4.96 -12.85
C ASN A 83 -24.82 3.96 -12.25
N THR A 84 -24.57 4.02 -10.95
CA THR A 84 -23.69 3.08 -10.26
C THR A 84 -24.43 1.77 -9.96
N THR A 85 -23.72 0.66 -10.13
CA THR A 85 -24.22 -0.68 -9.79
C THR A 85 -23.47 -1.23 -8.58
N ILE A 86 -24.21 -1.50 -7.52
CA ILE A 86 -23.76 -2.10 -6.27
C ILE A 86 -24.24 -3.55 -6.25
N ARG A 87 -23.32 -4.50 -6.32
CA ARG A 87 -23.61 -5.93 -6.40
C ARG A 87 -23.89 -6.54 -5.02
N GLU A 88 -24.15 -7.84 -5.02
CA GLU A 88 -24.60 -8.63 -3.88
C GLU A 88 -23.62 -8.54 -2.71
N TYR A 89 -24.15 -8.38 -1.50
CA TYR A 89 -23.36 -8.36 -0.25
C TYR A 89 -22.22 -7.32 -0.22
N VAL A 90 -22.33 -6.26 -1.02
CA VAL A 90 -21.44 -5.11 -0.88
C VAL A 90 -21.77 -4.39 0.42
N THR A 91 -20.73 -3.95 1.12
CA THR A 91 -20.86 -3.13 2.33
C THR A 91 -20.18 -1.78 2.11
N ILE A 92 -20.89 -0.70 2.41
CA ILE A 92 -20.37 0.67 2.31
C ILE A 92 -20.70 1.38 3.62
N ASN A 93 -19.69 1.77 4.37
CA ASN A 93 -19.88 2.43 5.66
C ASN A 93 -19.82 3.95 5.48
N ARG A 94 -20.62 4.68 6.25
CA ARG A 94 -20.58 6.15 6.26
C ARG A 94 -19.26 6.69 6.79
N GLY A 95 -19.03 7.99 6.66
CA GLY A 95 -17.81 8.63 7.14
C GLY A 95 -17.68 8.66 8.66
N THR A 96 -16.58 9.23 9.14
CA THR A 96 -16.36 9.62 10.55
C THR A 96 -16.31 11.14 10.66
N SER A 97 -16.01 11.69 11.82
CA SER A 97 -15.73 13.12 12.00
C SER A 97 -14.54 13.63 11.18
N ALA A 98 -13.72 12.74 10.59
CA ALA A 98 -12.56 13.11 9.81
C ALA A 98 -12.92 13.71 8.44
N SER A 99 -13.84 13.11 7.69
CA SER A 99 -14.32 13.66 6.41
C SER A 99 -15.83 13.98 6.41
N GLY A 100 -16.60 13.34 7.28
CA GLY A 100 -18.06 13.42 7.33
C GLY A 100 -18.78 12.57 6.28
N THR A 101 -18.08 12.03 5.27
CA THR A 101 -18.72 11.34 4.15
C THR A 101 -17.81 10.28 3.51
N THR A 102 -18.38 9.10 3.22
CA THR A 102 -17.85 8.15 2.23
C THR A 102 -18.53 8.38 0.88
N ARG A 103 -17.77 8.47 -0.21
CA ARG A 103 -18.31 8.77 -1.55
C ARG A 103 -17.94 7.70 -2.57
N ILE A 104 -18.91 7.30 -3.39
CA ILE A 104 -18.71 6.56 -4.63
C ILE A 104 -19.29 7.39 -5.78
N GLY A 105 -18.49 7.60 -6.82
CA GLY A 105 -18.85 8.39 -7.99
C GLY A 105 -19.92 7.76 -8.87
N LYS A 106 -20.05 8.31 -10.07
CA LYS A 106 -21.01 7.91 -11.11
C LYS A 106 -20.48 6.77 -11.96
N ASN A 107 -21.39 6.01 -12.58
CA ASN A 107 -21.09 4.95 -13.54
C ASN A 107 -20.11 3.88 -12.99
N CYS A 108 -20.12 3.64 -11.67
CA CYS A 108 -19.24 2.67 -11.06
C CYS A 108 -19.86 1.26 -11.06
N LEU A 109 -19.01 0.25 -11.09
CA LEU A 109 -19.39 -1.14 -10.83
C LEU A 109 -18.66 -1.65 -9.60
N VAL A 110 -19.40 -1.84 -8.51
CA VAL A 110 -18.91 -2.42 -7.27
C VAL A 110 -19.41 -3.85 -7.19
N MET A 111 -18.53 -4.82 -7.46
CA MET A 111 -18.89 -6.24 -7.56
C MET A 111 -19.10 -6.90 -6.19
N ALA A 112 -19.61 -8.13 -6.21
CA ALA A 112 -20.10 -8.78 -4.99
C ALA A 112 -19.00 -8.91 -3.93
N TYR A 113 -19.40 -8.81 -2.66
CA TYR A 113 -18.54 -8.89 -1.48
C TYR A 113 -17.45 -7.81 -1.38
N CYS A 114 -17.55 -6.71 -2.13
CA CYS A 114 -16.67 -5.57 -1.88
C CYS A 114 -16.99 -4.91 -0.55
N HIS A 115 -15.96 -4.35 0.09
CA HIS A 115 -16.08 -3.50 1.25
C HIS A 115 -15.48 -2.12 0.96
N VAL A 116 -16.25 -1.07 1.23
CA VAL A 116 -15.79 0.32 1.22
C VAL A 116 -15.93 0.88 2.64
N ALA A 117 -14.80 1.04 3.32
CA ALA A 117 -14.77 1.56 4.67
C ALA A 117 -15.10 3.06 4.73
N HIS A 118 -15.09 3.59 5.95
CA HIS A 118 -15.35 4.99 6.24
C HIS A 118 -14.39 5.95 5.53
N ASP A 119 -14.90 7.13 5.19
CA ASP A 119 -14.14 8.27 4.64
C ASP A 119 -13.43 7.98 3.31
N CYS A 120 -13.81 6.91 2.60
CA CYS A 120 -13.28 6.63 1.27
C CYS A 120 -13.90 7.57 0.23
N ILE A 121 -13.11 7.93 -0.77
CA ILE A 121 -13.56 8.65 -1.96
C ILE A 121 -13.24 7.79 -3.17
N VAL A 122 -14.25 7.32 -3.88
CA VAL A 122 -14.11 6.61 -5.16
C VAL A 122 -14.65 7.51 -6.27
N GLY A 123 -13.83 7.81 -7.27
CA GLY A 123 -14.17 8.63 -8.42
C GLY A 123 -15.12 7.93 -9.40
N ASP A 124 -15.31 8.54 -10.57
CA ASP A 124 -16.27 8.07 -11.57
C ASP A 124 -15.71 6.93 -12.43
N ASN A 125 -16.61 6.12 -12.98
CA ASN A 125 -16.31 5.05 -13.94
C ASN A 125 -15.36 3.96 -13.40
N CYS A 126 -15.35 3.75 -12.08
CA CYS A 126 -14.51 2.76 -11.44
C CYS A 126 -15.10 1.35 -11.49
N VAL A 127 -14.22 0.35 -11.48
CA VAL A 127 -14.60 -1.06 -11.33
C VAL A 127 -13.87 -1.65 -10.14
N LEU A 128 -14.63 -2.04 -9.12
CA LEU A 128 -14.15 -2.80 -7.98
C LEU A 128 -14.61 -4.24 -8.20
N ALA A 129 -13.68 -5.13 -8.56
CA ALA A 129 -14.01 -6.53 -8.79
C ALA A 129 -14.28 -7.28 -7.46
N ASN A 130 -14.80 -8.51 -7.55
CA ASN A 130 -15.26 -9.27 -6.39
C ASN A 130 -14.26 -9.26 -5.22
N ASN A 131 -14.77 -9.09 -4.01
CA ASN A 131 -13.97 -9.09 -2.77
C ASN A 131 -12.86 -8.04 -2.69
N VAL A 132 -12.95 -6.94 -3.46
CA VAL A 132 -12.08 -5.79 -3.22
C VAL A 132 -12.41 -5.16 -1.86
N SER A 133 -11.39 -4.90 -1.05
CA SER A 133 -11.54 -4.30 0.27
C SER A 133 -10.75 -3.01 0.37
N LEU A 134 -11.46 -1.91 0.60
CA LEU A 134 -10.89 -0.59 0.88
C LEU A 134 -10.98 -0.33 2.39
N ALA A 135 -9.83 -0.15 3.04
CA ALA A 135 -9.75 0.36 4.41
C ALA A 135 -10.08 1.87 4.50
N GLY A 136 -10.05 2.47 5.70
CA GLY A 136 -10.47 3.87 5.89
C GLY A 136 -9.63 4.90 5.12
N HIS A 137 -10.27 6.00 4.72
CA HIS A 137 -9.62 7.19 4.13
C HIS A 137 -8.90 6.97 2.78
N ILE A 138 -9.35 6.02 1.97
CA ILE A 138 -8.74 5.76 0.66
C ILE A 138 -9.29 6.73 -0.39
N GLU A 139 -8.41 7.27 -1.23
CA GLU A 139 -8.78 8.08 -2.40
C GLU A 139 -8.53 7.28 -3.68
N VAL A 140 -9.58 6.97 -4.43
CA VAL A 140 -9.52 6.31 -5.74
C VAL A 140 -9.97 7.29 -6.81
N GLY A 141 -9.11 7.55 -7.78
CA GLY A 141 -9.37 8.41 -8.93
C GLY A 141 -10.39 7.83 -9.91
N ASN A 142 -10.53 8.48 -11.07
CA ASN A 142 -11.49 8.09 -12.09
C ASN A 142 -10.99 6.92 -12.94
N PHE A 143 -11.90 6.11 -13.49
CA PHE A 143 -11.58 5.01 -14.41
C PHE A 143 -10.61 3.96 -13.86
N VAL A 144 -10.54 3.83 -12.52
CA VAL A 144 -9.69 2.86 -11.84
C VAL A 144 -10.33 1.48 -11.89
N VAL A 145 -9.51 0.46 -12.11
CA VAL A 145 -9.91 -0.95 -12.01
C VAL A 145 -9.13 -1.61 -10.90
N LEU A 146 -9.82 -2.07 -9.86
CA LEU A 146 -9.26 -2.89 -8.80
C LEU A 146 -9.63 -4.35 -9.06
N GLY A 147 -8.62 -5.18 -9.35
CA GLY A 147 -8.80 -6.61 -9.60
C GLY A 147 -9.33 -7.35 -8.36
N GLY A 148 -9.97 -8.50 -8.59
CA GLY A 148 -10.67 -9.22 -7.52
C GLY A 148 -9.74 -9.59 -6.37
N MET A 149 -10.25 -9.51 -5.13
CA MET A 149 -9.49 -9.73 -3.88
C MET A 149 -8.29 -8.78 -3.69
N ALA A 150 -8.23 -7.65 -4.40
CA ALA A 150 -7.27 -6.61 -4.03
C ALA A 150 -7.67 -5.98 -2.68
N ALA A 151 -6.69 -5.83 -1.80
CA ALA A 151 -6.86 -5.17 -0.51
C ALA A 151 -6.03 -3.89 -0.50
N VAL A 152 -6.67 -2.77 -0.18
CA VAL A 152 -6.03 -1.45 -0.15
C VAL A 152 -5.96 -0.97 1.29
N HIS A 153 -4.75 -0.65 1.72
CA HIS A 153 -4.46 -0.20 3.08
C HIS A 153 -4.99 1.23 3.31
N GLN A 154 -5.29 1.57 4.56
CA GLN A 154 -5.82 2.89 4.93
C GLN A 154 -4.94 4.03 4.44
N PHE A 155 -5.58 5.16 4.11
CA PHE A 155 -4.99 6.40 3.59
C PHE A 155 -4.42 6.34 2.17
N VAL A 156 -4.27 5.18 1.53
CA VAL A 156 -3.67 5.08 0.19
C VAL A 156 -4.44 5.91 -0.85
N LYS A 157 -3.71 6.56 -1.76
CA LYS A 157 -4.27 7.19 -2.97
C LYS A 157 -3.96 6.39 -4.23
N ILE A 158 -4.95 6.25 -5.11
CA ILE A 158 -4.84 5.57 -6.40
C ILE A 158 -5.26 6.56 -7.48
N GLY A 159 -4.31 6.96 -8.33
CA GLY A 159 -4.57 7.95 -9.38
C GLY A 159 -5.48 7.45 -10.50
N ASP A 160 -5.92 8.38 -11.34
CA ASP A 160 -6.83 8.09 -12.45
C ASP A 160 -6.29 7.01 -13.40
N HIS A 161 -7.18 6.23 -14.01
CA HIS A 161 -6.90 5.22 -15.03
C HIS A 161 -5.99 4.07 -14.59
N VAL A 162 -5.70 3.93 -13.30
CA VAL A 162 -4.91 2.81 -12.76
C VAL A 162 -5.63 1.48 -12.96
N MET A 163 -4.85 0.42 -13.16
CA MET A 163 -5.32 -0.95 -13.07
C MET A 163 -4.49 -1.75 -12.06
N VAL A 164 -5.12 -2.17 -10.97
CA VAL A 164 -4.51 -3.04 -9.96
C VAL A 164 -4.86 -4.50 -10.28
N GLY A 165 -3.85 -5.38 -10.28
CA GLY A 165 -4.05 -6.81 -10.47
C GLY A 165 -4.85 -7.45 -9.33
N GLY A 166 -5.54 -8.57 -9.61
CA GLY A 166 -6.22 -9.32 -8.55
C GLY A 166 -5.25 -9.82 -7.48
N TYR A 167 -5.76 -10.09 -6.27
CA TYR A 167 -5.00 -10.51 -5.10
C TYR A 167 -3.87 -9.56 -4.65
N SER A 168 -3.84 -8.32 -5.16
CA SER A 168 -2.79 -7.36 -4.81
C SER A 168 -2.99 -6.77 -3.41
N LYS A 169 -1.88 -6.57 -2.68
CA LYS A 169 -1.85 -5.86 -1.40
C LYS A 169 -1.33 -4.44 -1.62
N VAL A 170 -2.23 -3.48 -1.76
CA VAL A 170 -1.87 -2.08 -2.04
C VAL A 170 -1.59 -1.35 -0.72
N ARG A 171 -0.31 -1.12 -0.43
CA ARG A 171 0.17 -0.51 0.83
C ARG A 171 0.79 0.87 0.64
N THR A 172 0.82 1.35 -0.59
CA THR A 172 1.41 2.63 -0.98
C THR A 172 0.60 3.18 -2.13
N ASP A 173 0.68 4.49 -2.30
CA ASP A 173 0.05 5.20 -3.39
C ASP A 173 0.46 4.64 -4.76
N VAL A 174 -0.51 4.63 -5.68
CA VAL A 174 -0.34 4.15 -7.05
C VAL A 174 -0.58 5.32 -8.00
N PRO A 175 0.46 5.80 -8.71
CA PRO A 175 0.34 7.00 -9.53
C PRO A 175 -0.53 6.75 -10.77
N PRO A 176 -1.12 7.79 -11.38
CA PRO A 176 -2.14 7.64 -12.42
C PRO A 176 -1.62 6.91 -13.66
N PHE A 177 -2.53 6.32 -14.43
CA PHE A 177 -2.29 5.67 -15.71
C PHE A 177 -1.48 4.36 -15.65
N VAL A 178 -1.01 3.92 -14.48
CA VAL A 178 -0.17 2.72 -14.38
C VAL A 178 -0.96 1.44 -14.18
N LYS A 179 -0.26 0.31 -14.35
CA LYS A 179 -0.66 -0.99 -13.82
C LYS A 179 0.21 -1.32 -12.62
N ALA A 180 -0.41 -1.80 -11.55
CA ALA A 180 0.28 -2.27 -10.35
C ALA A 180 -0.16 -3.71 -10.03
N ALA A 181 0.78 -4.61 -9.78
CA ALA A 181 0.52 -6.02 -9.47
C ALA A 181 1.72 -6.65 -8.76
N ARG A 182 1.69 -7.98 -8.54
CA ARG A 182 2.70 -8.80 -7.83
C ARG A 182 2.62 -8.64 -6.31
N ASP A 183 3.35 -9.51 -5.60
CA ASP A 183 3.56 -9.44 -4.14
C ASP A 183 5.07 -9.55 -3.88
N PRO A 184 5.75 -8.49 -3.40
CA PRO A 184 5.21 -7.17 -3.08
C PRO A 184 4.69 -6.41 -4.31
N LEU A 185 3.76 -5.46 -4.08
CA LEU A 185 3.18 -4.63 -5.14
C LEU A 185 4.27 -3.87 -5.91
N ALA A 186 4.25 -3.96 -7.24
CA ALA A 186 5.22 -3.31 -8.10
C ALA A 186 4.55 -2.69 -9.34
N TYR A 187 5.21 -1.67 -9.89
CA TYR A 187 4.90 -1.13 -11.21
C TYR A 187 5.12 -2.21 -12.29
N VAL A 188 4.11 -2.46 -13.13
CA VAL A 188 4.17 -3.45 -14.23
C VAL A 188 3.87 -2.83 -15.60
N GLY A 189 4.21 -1.55 -15.77
CA GLY A 189 3.98 -0.79 -16.99
C GLY A 189 2.74 0.10 -16.92
N ILE A 190 2.54 0.94 -17.92
CA ILE A 190 1.33 1.77 -18.05
C ILE A 190 0.10 0.95 -18.48
N ASN A 191 -1.10 1.40 -18.15
CA ASN A 191 -2.39 0.84 -18.57
C ASN A 191 -2.71 1.20 -20.03
N ALA A 192 -1.78 0.96 -20.95
CA ALA A 192 -1.89 1.36 -22.36
C ALA A 192 -3.19 0.88 -23.02
N THR A 193 -3.65 -0.34 -22.73
CA THR A 193 -4.91 -0.88 -23.24
C THR A 193 -6.12 -0.07 -22.75
N GLY A 194 -6.17 0.24 -21.46
CA GLY A 194 -7.25 1.05 -20.89
C GLY A 194 -7.27 2.47 -21.45
N LEU A 195 -6.09 3.11 -21.57
CA LEU A 195 -5.96 4.45 -22.12
C LEU A 195 -6.42 4.51 -23.59
N LYS A 196 -5.98 3.56 -24.43
CA LYS A 196 -6.38 3.49 -25.85
C LYS A 196 -7.89 3.30 -26.01
N ARG A 197 -8.52 2.46 -25.18
CA ARG A 197 -9.98 2.26 -25.19
C ARG A 197 -10.76 3.53 -24.81
N ARG A 198 -10.10 4.49 -24.15
CA ARG A 198 -10.67 5.77 -23.72
C ARG A 198 -10.23 6.95 -24.61
N GLY A 199 -9.74 6.67 -25.81
CA GLY A 199 -9.45 7.69 -26.82
C GLY A 199 -8.09 8.38 -26.68
N PHE A 200 -7.18 7.88 -25.84
CA PHE A 200 -5.81 8.39 -25.80
C PHE A 200 -5.08 7.93 -27.07
N ASP A 201 -4.58 8.88 -27.86
CA ASP A 201 -3.79 8.57 -29.04
C ASP A 201 -2.44 7.95 -28.67
N GLN A 202 -1.77 7.38 -29.68
CA GLN A 202 -0.52 6.66 -29.48
C GLN A 202 0.61 7.55 -28.98
N ASN A 203 0.67 8.82 -29.41
CA ASN A 203 1.72 9.75 -29.00
C ASN A 203 1.56 10.12 -27.52
N ARG A 204 0.33 10.39 -27.07
CA ARG A 204 0.02 10.65 -25.65
C ARG A 204 0.34 9.44 -24.78
N VAL A 205 -0.02 8.23 -25.22
CA VAL A 205 0.31 6.98 -24.49
C VAL A 205 1.83 6.79 -24.37
N HIS A 206 2.59 7.02 -25.45
CA HIS A 206 4.05 6.96 -25.40
C HIS A 206 4.65 8.04 -24.49
N HIS A 207 4.12 9.26 -24.54
CA HIS A 207 4.54 10.36 -23.68
C HIS A 207 4.41 10.01 -22.18
N ILE A 208 3.25 9.48 -21.77
CA ILE A 208 3.03 8.98 -20.39
C ILE A 208 4.01 7.84 -20.06
N GLN A 209 4.24 6.93 -21.01
CA GLN A 209 5.17 5.82 -20.82
C GLN A 209 6.60 6.28 -20.56
N ASP A 210 7.07 7.32 -21.27
CA ASP A 210 8.42 7.85 -21.13
C ASP A 210 8.64 8.51 -19.77
N ILE A 211 7.63 9.20 -19.23
CA ILE A 211 7.65 9.71 -17.84
C ILE A 211 7.88 8.57 -16.85
N TYR A 212 7.10 7.49 -16.95
CA TYR A 212 7.22 6.36 -16.04
C TYR A 212 8.48 5.51 -16.23
N ARG A 213 9.09 5.52 -17.42
CA ARG A 213 10.42 4.92 -17.63
C ARG A 213 11.49 5.65 -16.81
N ILE A 214 11.44 6.97 -16.76
CA ILE A 214 12.37 7.77 -15.93
C ILE A 214 12.14 7.50 -14.44
N LEU A 215 10.90 7.34 -13.99
CA LEU A 215 10.57 7.07 -12.58
C LEU A 215 10.98 5.67 -12.13
N PHE A 216 10.63 4.62 -12.89
CA PHE A 216 10.69 3.24 -12.39
C PHE A 216 11.70 2.33 -13.08
N VAL A 217 12.27 2.74 -14.23
CA VAL A 217 13.15 1.87 -15.03
C VAL A 217 14.61 2.35 -15.04
N HIS A 218 14.85 3.66 -15.09
CA HIS A 218 16.21 4.21 -15.19
C HIS A 218 17.04 4.17 -13.88
N GLY A 219 16.51 3.58 -12.80
CA GLY A 219 17.27 3.29 -11.58
C GLY A 219 17.74 4.52 -10.78
N SER A 220 17.16 5.70 -11.02
CA SER A 220 17.45 6.91 -10.23
C SER A 220 16.51 7.03 -9.03
N ASN A 221 16.94 7.74 -7.98
CA ASN A 221 16.05 8.01 -6.85
C ASN A 221 14.90 8.94 -7.27
N VAL A 222 13.75 8.83 -6.61
CA VAL A 222 12.50 9.53 -6.98
C VAL A 222 12.70 11.04 -7.14
N LYS A 223 13.46 11.68 -6.24
CA LYS A 223 13.72 13.12 -6.31
C LYS A 223 14.43 13.52 -7.61
N ARG A 224 15.50 12.80 -7.96
CA ARG A 224 16.24 13.03 -9.20
C ARG A 224 15.39 12.69 -10.43
N SER A 225 14.57 11.65 -10.37
CA SER A 225 13.63 11.33 -11.46
C SER A 225 12.62 12.46 -11.69
N ILE A 226 12.09 13.06 -10.62
CA ILE A 226 11.18 14.22 -10.71
C ILE A 226 11.88 15.41 -11.38
N GLU A 227 13.08 15.79 -10.92
CA GLU A 227 13.87 16.88 -11.53
C GLU A 227 14.18 16.60 -13.02
N ASN A 228 14.50 15.33 -13.35
CA ASN A 228 14.75 14.93 -14.73
C ASN A 228 13.50 15.04 -15.61
N ILE A 229 12.32 14.68 -15.09
CA ILE A 229 11.05 14.81 -15.81
C ILE A 229 10.70 16.28 -16.00
N GLU A 230 10.86 17.10 -14.97
CA GLU A 230 10.61 18.55 -15.03
C GLU A 230 11.43 19.21 -16.14
N ASN A 231 12.72 18.88 -16.24
CA ASN A 231 13.64 19.53 -17.17
C ASN A 231 13.65 18.94 -18.59
N ASN A 232 13.42 17.64 -18.77
CA ASN A 232 13.68 16.96 -20.05
C ASN A 232 12.44 16.43 -20.77
N ILE A 233 11.29 16.31 -20.09
CA ILE A 233 10.04 15.88 -20.72
C ILE A 233 9.22 17.10 -21.12
N ILE A 234 8.70 17.09 -22.35
CA ILE A 234 7.82 18.15 -22.91
C ILE A 234 6.62 18.38 -21.97
N ALA A 235 6.23 19.65 -21.78
CA ALA A 235 5.09 19.99 -20.93
C ALA A 235 3.78 19.41 -21.48
N SER A 236 2.95 18.87 -20.59
CA SER A 236 1.63 18.34 -20.89
C SER A 236 0.78 18.26 -19.62
N ASP A 237 -0.54 18.29 -19.75
CA ASP A 237 -1.45 18.12 -18.62
C ASP A 237 -1.20 16.78 -17.88
N ASP A 238 -0.84 15.72 -18.62
CA ASP A 238 -0.51 14.42 -18.03
C ASP A 238 0.77 14.48 -17.20
N LYS A 239 1.81 15.18 -17.67
CA LYS A 239 3.05 15.40 -16.91
C LYS A 239 2.75 16.16 -15.63
N ASP A 240 2.01 17.25 -15.71
CA ASP A 240 1.72 18.10 -14.56
C ASP A 240 0.85 17.36 -13.53
N TYR A 241 -0.11 16.57 -13.99
CA TYR A 241 -0.92 15.72 -13.12
C TYR A 241 -0.09 14.63 -12.43
N ILE A 242 0.78 13.92 -13.17
CA ILE A 242 1.68 12.92 -12.57
C ILE A 242 2.59 13.56 -11.52
N LEU A 243 3.23 14.69 -11.84
CA LEU A 243 4.14 15.36 -10.93
C LEU A 243 3.42 15.91 -9.69
N THR A 244 2.21 16.44 -9.84
CA THR A 244 1.38 16.90 -8.71
C THR A 244 1.01 15.72 -7.81
N PHE A 245 0.55 14.61 -8.40
CA PHE A 245 0.25 13.39 -7.66
C PHE A 245 1.47 12.89 -6.88
N LEU A 246 2.67 12.93 -7.47
CA LEU A 246 3.89 12.51 -6.77
C LEU A 246 4.30 13.48 -5.66
N LYS A 247 3.97 14.78 -5.75
CA LYS A 247 4.28 15.78 -4.70
C LYS A 247 3.31 15.70 -3.52
N ASP A 248 2.06 15.36 -3.80
CA ASP A 248 0.95 15.34 -2.84
C ASP A 248 0.66 13.95 -2.26
N GLY A 249 0.90 12.89 -3.05
CA GLY A 249 0.45 11.52 -2.77
C GLY A 249 1.35 10.72 -1.83
N PHE A 250 2.68 10.87 -1.88
CA PHE A 250 3.50 10.17 -0.90
C PHE A 250 3.19 10.70 0.50
N HIS A 251 2.37 9.97 1.26
CA HIS A 251 2.13 10.22 2.68
C HIS A 251 3.46 10.55 3.31
N LYS A 252 3.61 11.81 3.71
CA LYS A 252 4.86 12.38 4.21
C LYS A 252 5.08 11.87 5.62
N GLY A 253 5.29 10.57 5.77
CA GLY A 253 6.02 10.03 6.90
C GLY A 253 7.45 10.54 6.78
N GLN A 254 7.76 11.64 7.47
CA GLN A 254 9.15 12.03 7.63
C GLN A 254 9.77 11.06 8.64
N ILE A 255 10.54 10.10 8.13
CA ILE A 255 11.36 9.26 8.98
C ILE A 255 12.50 10.14 9.50
N GLU A 256 12.41 10.48 10.78
CA GLU A 256 13.46 11.19 11.50
C GLU A 256 14.25 10.18 12.33
N PHE A 257 15.55 10.08 12.06
CA PHE A 257 16.44 9.27 12.88
C PHE A 257 17.05 10.13 13.98
N LYS A 258 17.04 9.62 15.21
CA LYS A 258 17.68 10.27 16.35
C LYS A 258 18.60 9.30 17.06
N LEU A 259 19.77 9.77 17.49
CA LEU A 259 20.69 9.06 18.35
C LEU A 259 20.97 9.93 19.58
N ALA A 260 20.75 9.38 20.77
CA ALA A 260 20.84 10.12 22.04
C ALA A 260 20.06 11.46 22.04
N GLY A 261 18.91 11.50 21.36
CA GLY A 261 18.04 12.69 21.26
C GLY A 261 18.39 13.66 20.13
N SER A 262 19.56 13.55 19.51
CA SER A 262 20.00 14.39 18.39
C SER A 262 19.61 13.79 17.04
N LYS A 263 19.11 14.61 16.12
CA LYS A 263 18.79 14.18 14.75
C LYS A 263 20.06 13.76 14.00
N ILE A 264 20.00 12.63 13.32
CA ILE A 264 21.08 12.13 12.46
C ILE A 264 20.58 11.86 11.03
N SER A 265 21.48 11.96 10.07
CA SER A 265 21.22 11.63 8.66
C SER A 265 21.13 10.11 8.45
N ILE A 266 20.52 9.68 7.34
CA ILE A 266 20.45 8.24 7.01
C ILE A 266 21.85 7.61 6.82
N GLY A 267 22.84 8.38 6.34
CA GLY A 267 24.23 7.93 6.26
C GLY A 267 24.83 7.65 7.64
N GLU A 268 24.55 8.51 8.62
CA GLU A 268 24.97 8.32 10.01
C GLU A 268 24.25 7.14 10.68
N VAL A 269 23.00 6.85 10.29
CA VAL A 269 22.28 5.64 10.76
C VAL A 269 23.04 4.38 10.38
N PHE A 270 23.51 4.28 9.13
CA PHE A 270 24.27 3.11 8.68
C PHE A 270 25.53 2.91 9.53
N ASN A 271 26.22 3.97 9.92
CA ASN A 271 27.40 3.89 10.79
C ASN A 271 27.05 3.62 12.26
N SER A 272 25.80 3.88 12.66
CA SER A 272 25.35 3.75 14.05
C SER A 272 24.74 2.38 14.38
N VAL A 273 24.46 1.56 13.37
CA VAL A 273 23.78 0.26 13.54
C VAL A 273 24.59 -0.87 12.90
N THR A 274 24.88 -1.94 13.64
CA THR A 274 25.34 -3.22 13.08
C THR A 274 24.26 -4.29 13.23
N PHE A 275 24.32 -5.33 12.40
CA PHE A 275 23.35 -6.41 12.40
C PHE A 275 24.01 -7.76 12.19
N ALA A 276 23.52 -8.81 12.85
CA ALA A 276 23.85 -10.20 12.57
C ALA A 276 22.57 -11.03 12.43
N ALA A 277 22.52 -11.85 11.37
CA ALA A 277 21.43 -12.79 11.11
C ALA A 277 21.89 -14.03 10.35
N PRO A 278 21.11 -15.14 10.40
CA PRO A 278 21.50 -16.40 9.78
C PRO A 278 21.64 -16.29 8.26
N TYR A 279 20.79 -15.46 7.63
CA TYR A 279 20.69 -15.27 6.18
C TYR A 279 21.67 -14.23 5.61
N ILE A 280 22.49 -13.57 6.43
CA ILE A 280 23.57 -12.70 5.92
C ILE A 280 24.68 -13.60 5.39
N GLU A 281 24.95 -13.57 4.09
CA GLU A 281 26.08 -14.31 3.53
C GLU A 281 27.41 -13.62 3.80
N LEU A 282 28.44 -14.43 4.06
CA LEU A 282 29.82 -13.97 4.15
C LEU A 282 30.54 -14.29 2.83
N ILE A 283 31.54 -13.50 2.46
CA ILE A 283 32.29 -13.68 1.20
C ILE A 283 33.17 -14.93 1.34
N GLU A 284 32.77 -16.03 0.71
CA GLU A 284 33.37 -17.37 0.93
C GLU A 284 34.83 -17.47 0.48
N GLU A 285 35.22 -16.67 -0.51
CA GLU A 285 36.56 -16.63 -1.09
C GLU A 285 37.59 -15.94 -0.19
N MET A 286 37.13 -15.05 0.70
CA MET A 286 38.01 -14.33 1.62
C MET A 286 38.44 -15.24 2.77
N THR A 287 39.66 -15.03 3.22
CA THR A 287 40.09 -15.48 4.55
C THR A 287 39.36 -14.72 5.65
N VAL A 288 39.30 -15.28 6.85
CA VAL A 288 38.76 -14.56 8.01
C VAL A 288 39.49 -13.23 8.22
N GLN A 289 40.81 -13.17 8.06
CA GLN A 289 41.59 -11.93 8.13
C GLN A 289 41.12 -10.91 7.09
N GLU A 290 41.03 -11.31 5.81
CA GLU A 290 40.64 -10.41 4.72
C GLU A 290 39.21 -9.89 4.89
N LEU A 291 38.29 -10.75 5.33
CA LEU A 291 36.91 -10.35 5.62
C LEU A 291 36.87 -9.30 6.75
N MET A 292 37.69 -9.49 7.79
CA MET A 292 37.78 -8.56 8.91
C MET A 292 38.45 -7.24 8.49
N ASP A 293 39.53 -7.27 7.71
CA ASP A 293 40.16 -6.07 7.15
C ASP A 293 39.16 -5.30 6.28
N PHE A 294 38.44 -6.01 5.39
CA PHE A 294 37.40 -5.44 4.53
C PHE A 294 36.28 -4.80 5.36
N HIS A 295 35.78 -5.51 6.37
CA HIS A 295 34.75 -4.98 7.26
C HIS A 295 35.26 -3.77 8.04
N HIS A 296 36.49 -3.78 8.55
CA HIS A 296 37.07 -2.68 9.31
C HIS A 296 37.16 -1.38 8.50
N VAL A 297 37.51 -1.49 7.21
CA VAL A 297 37.55 -0.34 6.29
C VAL A 297 36.17 0.30 6.13
N LEU A 298 35.12 -0.52 6.06
CA LEU A 298 33.74 -0.02 5.91
C LEU A 298 33.14 0.41 7.25
N ARG A 299 33.47 -0.30 8.32
CA ARG A 299 32.85 -0.26 9.64
C ARG A 299 33.93 -0.54 10.69
N PRO A 300 34.53 0.52 11.26
CA PRO A 300 35.61 0.38 12.23
C PRO A 300 35.24 -0.48 13.43
N PHE A 301 36.21 -1.21 13.97
CA PHE A 301 36.06 -2.02 15.17
C PHE A 301 36.57 -1.26 16.38
N LYS A 302 35.98 -1.49 17.56
CA LYS A 302 36.36 -0.83 18.83
C LYS A 302 37.82 -1.08 19.23
N ASN A 303 38.35 -2.26 18.91
CA ASN A 303 39.72 -2.65 19.26
C ASN A 303 40.25 -3.72 18.27
N TYR A 304 40.57 -3.29 17.05
CA TYR A 304 40.91 -4.19 15.95
C TYR A 304 42.13 -5.07 16.24
N ASP A 305 43.23 -4.45 16.70
CA ASP A 305 44.48 -5.15 17.00
C ASP A 305 44.31 -6.22 18.08
N PHE A 306 43.52 -5.92 19.12
CA PHE A 306 43.19 -6.89 20.16
C PHE A 306 42.41 -8.06 19.60
N MET A 307 41.42 -7.81 18.74
CA MET A 307 40.60 -8.86 18.15
C MET A 307 41.42 -9.78 17.24
N ILE A 308 42.24 -9.22 16.35
CA ILE A 308 43.13 -10.02 15.48
C ILE A 308 44.13 -10.81 16.30
N LYS A 309 44.69 -10.22 17.36
CA LYS A 309 45.57 -10.93 18.29
C LYS A 309 44.83 -12.09 18.99
N ALA A 310 43.64 -11.85 19.52
CA ALA A 310 42.83 -12.87 20.18
C ALA A 310 42.44 -14.04 19.26
N LEU A 311 42.19 -13.76 17.97
CA LEU A 311 41.94 -14.81 16.97
C LEU A 311 43.20 -15.58 16.56
N LYS A 312 44.39 -14.96 16.69
CA LYS A 312 45.68 -15.63 16.47
C LYS A 312 46.09 -16.52 17.66
N ASP A 313 45.65 -16.15 18.86
CA ASP A 313 45.93 -16.90 20.10
C ASP A 313 44.96 -18.10 20.27
N LEU A 314 45.34 -19.09 21.10
CA LEU A 314 44.49 -20.25 21.40
C LEU A 314 43.24 -19.77 22.17
N PRO A 315 42.02 -20.16 21.74
CA PRO A 315 41.67 -21.44 21.12
C PRO A 315 41.44 -21.43 19.58
N PHE A 316 41.67 -20.32 18.87
CA PHE A 316 41.32 -20.19 17.44
C PHE A 316 42.52 -20.22 16.48
N LYS A 317 43.65 -20.75 16.94
CA LYS A 317 44.92 -20.77 16.19
C LYS A 317 44.74 -21.30 14.77
N GLY A 318 45.05 -20.46 13.78
CA GLY A 318 44.95 -20.78 12.35
C GLY A 318 43.62 -20.44 11.68
N LEU A 319 42.58 -20.06 12.43
CA LEU A 319 41.28 -19.64 11.89
C LEU A 319 41.41 -18.42 10.98
N VAL A 320 42.27 -17.48 11.35
CA VAL A 320 42.44 -16.20 10.66
C VAL A 320 42.87 -16.37 9.20
N GLN A 321 43.57 -17.47 8.89
CA GLN A 321 44.06 -17.79 7.55
C GLN A 321 43.13 -18.73 6.75
N LYS A 322 42.09 -19.30 7.40
CA LYS A 322 41.12 -20.13 6.71
C LYS A 322 40.18 -19.28 5.87
N ARG A 323 39.77 -19.82 4.73
CA ARG A 323 38.71 -19.21 3.91
C ARG A 323 37.36 -19.40 4.59
N ILE A 324 36.48 -18.43 4.41
CA ILE A 324 35.12 -18.47 4.97
C ILE A 324 34.34 -19.70 4.45
N GLY A 325 34.53 -20.09 3.19
CA GLY A 325 33.90 -21.30 2.62
C GLY A 325 34.38 -22.62 3.27
N GLU A 326 35.50 -22.62 4.01
CA GLU A 326 36.02 -23.78 4.72
C GLU A 326 35.45 -23.91 6.15
N LEU A 327 34.62 -22.96 6.58
CA LEU A 327 34.07 -22.90 7.94
C LEU A 327 32.74 -23.64 8.04
N SER A 328 32.50 -24.30 9.18
CA SER A 328 31.19 -24.86 9.52
C SER A 328 30.13 -23.75 9.55
N SER A 329 28.85 -24.10 9.39
CA SER A 329 27.75 -23.12 9.52
C SER A 329 27.78 -22.41 10.88
N GLY A 330 28.11 -23.12 11.96
CA GLY A 330 28.29 -22.55 13.29
C GLY A 330 29.49 -21.59 13.38
N MET A 331 30.63 -21.94 12.80
CA MET A 331 31.79 -21.03 12.73
C MET A 331 31.48 -19.77 11.93
N ARG A 332 30.77 -19.89 10.78
CA ARG A 332 30.32 -18.74 10.01
C ARG A 332 29.39 -17.85 10.83
N GLN A 333 28.46 -18.43 11.60
CA GLN A 333 27.61 -17.65 12.50
C GLN A 333 28.42 -16.92 13.58
N ARG A 334 29.43 -17.55 14.18
CA ARG A 334 30.32 -16.88 15.14
C ARG A 334 31.05 -15.70 14.54
N ILE A 335 31.52 -15.82 13.28
CA ILE A 335 32.15 -14.71 12.56
C ILE A 335 31.13 -13.58 12.36
N LYS A 336 29.89 -13.85 11.93
CA LYS A 336 28.84 -12.81 11.80
C LYS A 336 28.60 -12.06 13.11
N LEU A 337 28.50 -12.80 14.22
CA LEU A 337 28.33 -12.22 15.56
C LEU A 337 29.54 -11.39 15.98
N LEU A 338 30.76 -11.90 15.73
CA LEU A 338 32.00 -11.17 16.01
C LEU A 338 32.03 -9.84 15.25
N LEU A 339 31.74 -9.86 13.94
CA LEU A 339 31.66 -8.65 13.13
C LEU A 339 30.65 -7.66 13.72
N ALA A 340 29.43 -8.10 14.04
CA ALA A 340 28.40 -7.22 14.58
C ALA A 340 28.74 -6.62 15.95
N ILE A 341 29.24 -7.44 16.88
CA ILE A 341 29.51 -7.06 18.28
C ILE A 341 30.74 -6.18 18.40
N MET A 342 31.78 -6.49 17.63
CA MET A 342 33.07 -5.79 17.74
C MET A 342 33.08 -4.46 16.97
N THR A 343 32.11 -4.24 16.07
CA THR A 343 32.00 -2.98 15.34
C THR A 343 31.72 -1.83 16.30
N ASP A 344 32.37 -0.69 16.09
CA ASP A 344 32.15 0.52 16.86
C ASP A 344 30.85 1.22 16.45
N THR A 345 29.73 0.65 16.88
CA THR A 345 28.39 1.20 16.66
C THR A 345 27.64 1.38 17.98
N SER A 346 26.58 2.19 17.91
CA SER A 346 25.72 2.49 19.06
C SER A 346 24.63 1.45 19.28
N VAL A 347 24.19 0.77 18.21
CA VAL A 347 23.10 -0.20 18.25
C VAL A 347 23.53 -1.47 17.53
N ILE A 348 23.35 -2.62 18.19
CA ILE A 348 23.57 -3.94 17.61
C ILE A 348 22.22 -4.63 17.52
N LEU A 349 21.82 -5.01 16.32
CA LEU A 349 20.63 -5.80 16.06
C LEU A 349 21.04 -7.26 15.88
N LEU A 350 20.41 -8.17 16.61
CA LEU A 350 20.70 -9.61 16.53
C LEU A 350 19.38 -10.31 16.20
N ASP A 351 19.29 -10.88 15.00
CA ASP A 351 18.17 -11.71 14.57
C ASP A 351 18.62 -13.17 14.60
N GLU A 352 17.91 -13.98 15.38
CA GLU A 352 18.25 -15.39 15.66
C GLU A 352 19.76 -15.65 15.87
N PRO A 353 20.45 -14.96 16.82
CA PRO A 353 21.90 -15.06 16.97
C PRO A 353 22.38 -16.49 17.28
N GLY A 354 21.51 -17.33 17.87
CA GLY A 354 21.79 -18.73 18.21
C GLY A 354 21.68 -19.73 17.05
N SER A 355 21.20 -19.33 15.87
CA SER A 355 21.02 -20.27 14.75
C SER A 355 22.34 -20.89 14.32
N ASN A 356 22.35 -22.21 14.11
CA ASN A 356 23.55 -23.00 13.80
C ASN A 356 24.61 -23.09 14.92
N LEU A 357 24.32 -22.60 16.12
CA LEU A 357 25.18 -22.78 17.29
C LEU A 357 24.63 -23.92 18.17
N ASP A 358 25.53 -24.77 18.67
CA ASP A 358 25.20 -25.80 19.64
C ASP A 358 25.12 -25.21 21.06
N GLU A 359 24.31 -25.82 21.94
CA GLU A 359 24.15 -25.36 23.34
C GLU A 359 25.48 -25.28 24.11
N GLN A 360 26.50 -26.05 23.70
CA GLN A 360 27.82 -26.07 24.32
C GLN A 360 28.85 -25.16 23.64
N GLY A 361 28.52 -24.56 22.49
CA GLY A 361 29.42 -23.68 21.76
C GLY A 361 30.68 -24.37 21.20
N LYS A 362 30.65 -25.64 20.81
CA LYS A 362 31.81 -26.43 20.33
C LYS A 362 31.78 -26.84 18.85
N GLY A 363 30.78 -26.42 18.07
CA GLY A 363 30.68 -26.69 16.62
C GLY A 363 31.39 -25.70 15.69
#